data_AF-A0A522NQT0-F1
#
_entry.id   AF-A0A522NQT0-F1
#
_cell.length_a   1.000
_cell.length_b   1.000
_cell.length_c   1.000
_cell.angle_alpha   90.00
_cell.angle_beta   90.00
_cell.angle_gamma   90.00
#
_symmetry.space_group_name_H-M   'P 1'
#
loop_
_entity.id
_entity.type
_entity.pdbx_description
1 polymer ?
#
loop_
_entity_poly.entity_id
_entity_poly.type
_entity_poly.pdbx_seq_one_letter_code
_entity_poly.pdbx_strand_id
1 'polypeptide(L)'
;MELIVDVALAVAAVLSIASGWRRGAVLSAVPMVGLIGGLWLGLQFAPTVVGWLAGIGWGNVVQRTIVASVFILVCASVIYGAAATLATMIRRRLSRGPVRGIDAVGGAAVGLVTWALVVWLVAGFLQTTTLIPVTQVVASSKIVAALDAISPVPASTALGALDDALRQAGLPKVFEHGESIASAAPPDPSIPAAVSAAASGVVRVLANEPACGTASEGSGWVLAGDRVVTNAHVVAGASSVAVQARGVGSALPAQLVAFDPERDVAVLEVPGLNVAPLKLGAPLPAGASAVAAGFPGDGPYTMSPARVRQTLDATGTDIYRSRTVTREIYSLRGVVRPGNSGGPLFDTNGHVVGVVFARSTTDGDTGYALTLAEVQPVLAQAGSSTPVSSGRCTSG
;
A
#
# COMPACT_ATOMS: atom_id res chain seq x y z
N MET A 1 -17.37 -2.17 -28.48
CA MET A 1 -16.24 -2.88 -27.83
C MET A 1 -16.73 -3.72 -26.65
N GLU A 2 -17.66 -3.20 -25.84
CA GLU A 2 -18.33 -3.86 -24.71
C GLU A 2 -18.87 -5.27 -25.04
N LEU A 3 -19.64 -5.40 -26.13
CA LEU A 3 -20.20 -6.69 -26.56
C LEU A 3 -19.12 -7.74 -26.89
N ILE A 4 -17.95 -7.32 -27.36
CA ILE A 4 -16.87 -8.24 -27.76
C ILE A 4 -16.26 -8.88 -26.51
N VAL A 5 -16.07 -8.09 -25.44
CA VAL A 5 -15.53 -8.59 -24.16
C VAL A 5 -16.52 -9.54 -23.51
N ASP A 6 -17.80 -9.16 -23.41
CA ASP A 6 -18.82 -10.04 -22.82
C ASP A 6 -18.99 -11.34 -23.62
N VAL A 7 -18.95 -11.30 -24.96
CA VAL A 7 -18.99 -12.50 -25.80
C VAL A 7 -17.76 -13.37 -25.58
N ALA A 8 -16.56 -12.79 -25.53
CA ALA A 8 -15.33 -13.54 -25.29
C ALA A 8 -15.35 -14.23 -23.90
N LEU A 9 -15.80 -13.52 -22.87
CA LEU A 9 -15.95 -14.06 -21.51
C LEU A 9 -17.01 -15.17 -21.47
N ALA A 10 -18.15 -15.02 -22.15
CA ALA A 10 -19.18 -16.05 -22.24
C ALA A 10 -18.68 -17.31 -22.97
N VAL A 11 -17.93 -17.15 -24.07
CA VAL A 11 -17.29 -18.29 -24.76
C VAL A 11 -16.30 -18.99 -23.84
N ALA A 12 -15.48 -18.24 -23.10
CA ALA A 12 -14.56 -18.80 -22.12
C ALA A 12 -15.30 -19.56 -20.99
N ALA A 13 -16.48 -19.08 -20.56
CA ALA A 13 -17.32 -19.76 -19.59
C ALA A 13 -17.79 -21.12 -20.12
N VAL A 14 -18.33 -21.15 -21.35
CA VAL A 14 -18.81 -22.38 -21.99
C VAL A 14 -17.68 -23.39 -22.16
N LEU A 15 -16.49 -22.94 -22.59
CA LEU A 15 -15.32 -23.81 -22.72
C LEU A 15 -14.86 -24.37 -21.36
N SER A 16 -14.90 -23.55 -20.30
CA SER A 16 -14.53 -23.96 -18.95
C SER A 16 -15.52 -24.98 -18.36
N ILE A 17 -16.82 -24.75 -18.54
CA ILE A 17 -17.89 -25.71 -18.19
C ILE A 17 -17.71 -27.01 -18.97
N ALA A 18 -17.51 -26.94 -20.29
CA ALA A 18 -17.35 -28.13 -21.13
C ALA A 18 -16.09 -28.94 -20.77
N SER A 19 -14.99 -28.25 -20.45
CA SER A 19 -13.76 -28.86 -19.95
C SER A 19 -13.99 -29.54 -18.60
N GLY A 20 -14.67 -28.86 -17.67
CA GLY A 20 -15.06 -29.39 -16.37
C GLY A 20 -15.95 -30.61 -16.47
N TRP A 21 -16.98 -30.57 -17.34
CA TRP A 21 -17.87 -31.69 -17.62
C TRP A 21 -17.13 -32.94 -18.11
N ARG A 22 -16.14 -32.76 -19.00
CA ARG A 22 -15.32 -33.87 -19.53
C ARG A 22 -14.36 -34.44 -18.48
N ARG A 23 -13.80 -33.59 -17.63
CA ARG A 23 -12.80 -33.97 -16.60
C ARG A 23 -13.45 -34.57 -15.35
N GLY A 24 -14.62 -34.10 -14.95
CA GLY A 24 -15.31 -34.49 -13.72
C GLY A 24 -14.84 -33.70 -12.50
N ALA A 25 -15.71 -33.62 -11.48
CA ALA A 25 -15.54 -32.84 -10.26
C ALA A 25 -14.26 -33.21 -9.52
N VAL A 26 -13.95 -34.50 -9.40
CA VAL A 26 -12.78 -34.98 -8.65
C VAL A 26 -11.48 -34.46 -9.26
N LEU A 27 -11.34 -34.48 -10.59
CA LEU A 27 -10.14 -34.01 -11.27
C LEU A 27 -10.03 -32.50 -11.39
N SER A 28 -11.11 -31.77 -11.12
CA SER A 28 -11.11 -30.31 -11.16
C SER A 28 -11.00 -29.70 -9.76
N ALA A 29 -11.71 -30.24 -8.77
CA ALA A 29 -11.76 -29.68 -7.42
C ALA A 29 -10.53 -30.04 -6.57
N VAL A 30 -10.12 -31.32 -6.58
CA VAL A 30 -9.04 -31.79 -5.70
C VAL A 30 -7.70 -31.08 -5.99
N PRO A 31 -7.26 -30.93 -7.27
CA PRO A 31 -6.05 -30.16 -7.56
C PRO A 31 -6.19 -28.68 -7.19
N MET A 32 -7.37 -28.09 -7.34
CA MET A 32 -7.61 -26.69 -7.01
C MET A 32 -7.50 -26.45 -5.49
N VAL A 33 -8.02 -27.37 -4.67
CA VAL A 33 -7.79 -27.37 -3.21
C VAL A 33 -6.30 -27.52 -2.90
N GLY A 34 -5.60 -28.39 -3.63
CA GLY A 34 -4.15 -28.53 -3.50
C GLY A 34 -3.37 -27.26 -3.82
N LEU A 35 -3.77 -26.53 -4.86
CA LEU A 35 -3.16 -25.24 -5.23
C LEU A 35 -3.35 -24.21 -4.12
N ILE A 36 -4.58 -24.04 -3.64
CA ILE A 36 -4.92 -23.08 -2.57
C ILE A 36 -4.16 -23.45 -1.28
N GLY A 37 -4.17 -24.73 -0.91
CA GLY A 37 -3.42 -25.22 0.25
C GLY A 37 -1.91 -25.00 0.13
N GLY A 38 -1.35 -25.18 -1.07
CA GLY A 38 0.07 -24.96 -1.31
C GLY A 38 0.48 -23.50 -1.33
N LEU A 39 -0.37 -22.60 -1.84
CA LEU A 39 -0.17 -21.15 -1.73
C LEU A 39 -0.25 -20.70 -0.26
N TRP A 40 -1.24 -21.19 0.49
CA TRP A 40 -1.38 -20.86 1.92
C TRP A 40 -0.18 -21.34 2.74
N LEU A 41 0.25 -22.59 2.55
CA LEU A 41 1.46 -23.12 3.20
C LEU A 41 2.71 -22.34 2.78
N GLY A 42 2.85 -22.02 1.49
CA GLY A 42 3.94 -21.21 0.98
C GLY A 42 4.03 -19.85 1.68
N LEU A 43 2.89 -19.16 1.83
CA LEU A 43 2.83 -17.86 2.50
C LEU A 43 3.18 -17.94 3.99
N GLN A 44 2.76 -19.01 4.69
CA GLN A 44 3.06 -19.20 6.11
C GLN A 44 4.55 -19.48 6.37
N PHE A 45 5.21 -20.24 5.49
CA PHE A 45 6.59 -20.69 5.71
C PHE A 45 7.64 -19.88 4.93
N ALA A 46 7.25 -19.06 3.95
CA ALA A 46 8.17 -18.20 3.21
C ALA A 46 9.01 -17.29 4.11
N PRO A 47 8.47 -16.61 5.15
CA PRO A 47 9.28 -15.77 6.03
C PRO A 47 10.38 -16.55 6.76
N THR A 48 10.10 -17.78 7.20
CA THR A 48 11.06 -18.65 7.87
C THR A 48 12.20 -19.04 6.95
N VAL A 49 11.89 -19.42 5.70
CA VAL A 49 12.89 -19.81 4.69
C VAL A 49 13.75 -18.61 4.30
N VAL A 50 13.14 -17.45 4.09
CA VAL A 50 13.84 -16.19 3.79
C VAL A 50 14.76 -15.80 4.95
N GLY A 51 14.30 -15.91 6.21
CA GLY A 51 15.10 -15.62 7.39
C GLY A 51 16.31 -16.56 7.53
N TRP A 52 16.11 -17.85 7.25
CA TRP A 52 17.20 -18.83 7.23
C TRP A 52 18.24 -18.52 6.14
N LEU A 53 17.79 -18.21 4.93
CA LEU A 53 18.69 -17.86 3.81
C LEU A 53 19.41 -16.52 4.02
N ALA A 54 18.77 -15.56 4.70
CA ALA A 54 19.44 -14.34 5.11
C ALA A 54 20.63 -14.61 6.06
N GLY A 55 20.54 -15.64 6.90
CA GLY A 55 21.63 -16.07 7.79
C GLY A 55 22.87 -16.62 7.08
N ILE A 56 22.76 -17.01 5.81
CA ILE A 56 23.87 -17.50 4.98
C ILE A 56 24.31 -16.49 3.90
N GLY A 57 23.94 -15.21 4.05
CA GLY A 57 24.40 -14.11 3.21
C GLY A 57 23.46 -13.68 2.09
N TRP A 58 22.27 -14.27 1.97
CA TRP A 58 21.25 -13.86 0.99
C TRP A 58 20.34 -12.78 1.58
N GLY A 59 20.90 -11.57 1.72
CA GLY A 59 20.28 -10.46 2.44
C GLY A 59 19.49 -9.48 1.56
N ASN A 60 19.71 -9.47 0.25
CA ASN A 60 19.18 -8.42 -0.63
C ASN A 60 17.66 -8.54 -0.79
N VAL A 61 16.95 -7.41 -0.83
CA VAL A 61 15.47 -7.38 -0.95
C VAL A 61 15.00 -8.14 -2.20
N VAL A 62 15.69 -7.97 -3.32
CA VAL A 62 15.41 -8.71 -4.56
C VAL A 62 15.59 -10.22 -4.35
N GLN A 63 16.67 -10.65 -3.70
CA GLN A 63 16.89 -12.08 -3.41
C GLN A 63 15.82 -12.64 -2.48
N ARG A 64 15.44 -11.91 -1.43
CA ARG A 64 14.39 -12.32 -0.48
C ARG A 64 13.03 -12.44 -1.18
N THR A 65 12.70 -11.48 -2.04
CA THR A 65 11.44 -11.48 -2.80
C THR A 65 11.40 -12.62 -3.81
N ILE A 66 12.51 -12.86 -4.53
CA ILE A 66 12.64 -13.99 -5.46
C ILE A 66 12.52 -15.31 -4.69
N VAL A 67 13.24 -15.48 -3.59
CA VAL A 67 13.21 -16.69 -2.76
C VAL A 67 11.81 -16.95 -2.23
N ALA A 68 11.14 -15.94 -1.67
CA ALA A 68 9.77 -16.06 -1.18
C ALA A 68 8.81 -16.47 -2.31
N SER A 69 8.89 -15.80 -3.46
CA SER A 69 8.03 -16.08 -4.61
C SER A 69 8.25 -17.48 -5.16
N VAL A 70 9.51 -17.88 -5.35
CA VAL A 70 9.88 -19.22 -5.82
C VAL A 70 9.42 -20.28 -4.82
N PHE A 71 9.64 -20.07 -3.53
CA PHE A 71 9.21 -21.01 -2.50
C PHE A 71 7.69 -21.21 -2.50
N ILE A 72 6.92 -20.11 -2.54
CA ILE A 72 5.45 -20.16 -2.63
C ILE A 72 5.00 -20.94 -3.88
N LEU A 73 5.61 -20.66 -5.04
CA LEU A 73 5.29 -21.33 -6.30
C LEU A 73 5.66 -22.83 -6.28
N VAL A 74 6.77 -23.19 -5.64
CA VAL A 74 7.19 -24.58 -5.46
C VAL A 74 6.20 -25.32 -4.57
N CYS A 75 5.83 -24.76 -3.41
CA CYS A 75 4.82 -25.35 -2.53
C CYS A 75 3.48 -25.55 -3.26
N ALA A 76 3.01 -24.51 -3.96
CA ALA A 76 1.80 -24.56 -4.77
C ALA A 76 1.86 -25.67 -5.82
N SER A 77 2.97 -25.77 -6.56
CA SER A 77 3.14 -26.75 -7.64
C SER A 77 3.23 -28.19 -7.13
N VAL A 78 4.00 -28.42 -6.06
CA VAL A 78 4.18 -29.75 -5.46
C VAL A 78 2.86 -30.28 -4.90
N ILE A 79 2.14 -29.45 -4.14
CA ILE A 79 0.88 -29.86 -3.52
C ILE A 79 -0.22 -30.01 -4.56
N TYR A 80 -0.28 -29.14 -5.57
CA TYR A 80 -1.15 -29.31 -6.74
C TYR A 80 -0.88 -30.65 -7.44
N GLY A 81 0.38 -30.99 -7.68
CA GLY A 81 0.78 -32.25 -8.32
C GLY A 81 0.37 -33.48 -7.50
N ALA A 82 0.60 -33.46 -6.18
CA ALA A 82 0.17 -34.51 -5.27
C ALA A 82 -1.36 -34.64 -5.21
N ALA A 83 -2.07 -33.52 -5.19
CA ALA A 83 -3.53 -33.50 -5.23
C ALA A 83 -4.07 -34.02 -6.58
N ALA A 84 -3.40 -33.73 -7.70
CA ALA A 84 -3.76 -34.25 -9.02
C ALA A 84 -3.54 -35.76 -9.12
N THR A 85 -2.44 -36.29 -8.60
CA THR A 85 -2.24 -37.75 -8.57
C THR A 85 -3.29 -38.42 -7.69
N LEU A 86 -3.56 -37.88 -6.50
CA LEU A 86 -4.63 -38.34 -5.63
C LEU A 86 -6.00 -38.30 -6.33
N ALA A 87 -6.32 -37.23 -7.04
CA ALA A 87 -7.57 -37.07 -7.79
C ALA A 87 -7.73 -38.18 -8.84
N THR A 88 -6.65 -38.53 -9.56
CA THR A 88 -6.69 -39.64 -10.53
C THR A 88 -6.89 -41.00 -9.85
N MET A 89 -6.30 -41.22 -8.68
CA MET A 89 -6.50 -42.45 -7.90
C MET A 89 -7.95 -42.57 -7.42
N ILE A 90 -8.52 -41.48 -6.89
CA ILE A 90 -9.91 -41.40 -6.45
C ILE A 90 -10.87 -41.64 -7.62
N ARG A 91 -10.64 -40.99 -8.77
CA ARG A 91 -11.47 -41.18 -9.97
C ARG A 91 -11.47 -42.61 -10.48
N ARG A 92 -10.31 -43.30 -10.45
CA ARG A 92 -10.23 -44.71 -10.85
C ARG A 92 -11.14 -45.60 -9.98
N ARG A 93 -11.25 -45.32 -8.68
CA ARG A 93 -12.11 -46.07 -7.75
C ARG A 93 -13.61 -45.75 -7.90
N LEU A 94 -13.96 -44.52 -8.26
CA LEU A 94 -15.35 -44.06 -8.44
C LEU A 94 -15.94 -44.37 -9.83
N SER A 95 -15.14 -44.89 -10.76
CA SER A 95 -15.48 -44.99 -12.19
C SER A 95 -16.53 -46.03 -12.60
N ARG A 96 -17.30 -46.62 -11.68
CA ARG A 96 -18.35 -47.60 -11.99
C ARG A 96 -19.75 -47.06 -11.70
N GLY A 97 -20.63 -47.09 -12.71
CA GLY A 97 -22.06 -46.81 -12.57
C GLY A 97 -22.49 -45.33 -12.64
N PRO A 98 -23.71 -44.98 -12.17
CA PRO A 98 -24.35 -43.67 -12.35
C PRO A 98 -23.62 -42.49 -11.70
N VAL A 99 -22.64 -42.77 -10.82
CA VAL A 99 -21.77 -41.78 -10.16
C VAL A 99 -20.98 -40.93 -11.16
N ARG A 100 -20.73 -41.44 -12.37
CA ARG A 100 -20.03 -40.71 -13.44
C ARG A 100 -20.82 -39.50 -13.96
N GLY A 101 -22.16 -39.56 -13.93
CA GLY A 101 -23.00 -38.42 -14.32
C GLY A 101 -22.92 -37.28 -13.31
N ILE A 102 -22.95 -37.63 -12.01
CA ILE A 102 -22.83 -36.67 -10.90
C ILE A 102 -21.43 -36.03 -10.90
N ASP A 103 -20.38 -36.82 -11.14
CA ASP A 103 -19.00 -36.31 -11.28
C ASP A 103 -18.89 -35.32 -12.46
N ALA A 104 -19.52 -35.60 -13.60
CA ALA A 104 -19.51 -34.69 -14.75
C ALA A 104 -20.24 -33.35 -14.46
N VAL A 105 -21.42 -33.41 -13.85
CA VAL A 105 -22.17 -32.21 -13.44
C VAL A 105 -21.38 -31.39 -12.43
N GLY A 106 -20.81 -32.04 -11.41
CA GLY A 106 -19.94 -31.36 -10.44
C GLY A 106 -18.69 -30.78 -11.09
N GLY A 107 -18.13 -31.45 -12.10
CA GLY A 107 -16.99 -30.94 -12.88
C GLY A 107 -17.33 -29.67 -13.64
N ALA A 108 -18.52 -29.60 -14.26
CA ALA A 108 -19.00 -28.39 -14.91
C ALA A 108 -19.20 -27.23 -13.93
N ALA A 109 -19.75 -27.51 -12.73
CA ALA A 109 -19.90 -26.51 -11.69
C ALA A 109 -18.53 -25.97 -11.21
N VAL A 110 -17.57 -26.85 -10.98
CA VAL A 110 -16.19 -26.44 -10.63
C VAL A 110 -15.57 -25.63 -11.76
N GLY A 111 -15.74 -26.04 -13.02
CA GLY A 111 -15.25 -25.29 -14.18
C GLY A 111 -15.83 -23.88 -14.28
N LEU A 112 -17.13 -23.71 -13.99
CA LEU A 112 -17.78 -22.40 -13.93
C LEU A 112 -17.19 -21.53 -12.79
N VAL A 113 -17.00 -22.10 -11.60
CA VAL A 113 -16.40 -21.39 -10.46
C VAL A 113 -14.96 -20.97 -10.76
N THR A 114 -14.16 -21.86 -11.35
CA THR A 114 -12.78 -21.54 -11.75
C THR A 114 -12.75 -20.39 -12.77
N TRP A 115 -13.62 -20.43 -13.78
CA TRP A 115 -13.72 -19.34 -14.75
C TRP A 115 -14.11 -18.02 -14.07
N ALA A 116 -15.13 -18.04 -13.22
CA ALA A 116 -15.59 -16.85 -12.49
C ALA A 116 -14.48 -16.24 -11.64
N LEU A 117 -13.72 -17.08 -10.92
CA LEU A 117 -12.59 -16.63 -10.10
C LEU A 117 -11.47 -16.00 -10.94
N VAL A 118 -11.12 -16.61 -12.08
CA VAL A 118 -10.08 -16.08 -12.97
C VAL A 118 -10.52 -14.73 -13.55
N VAL A 119 -11.75 -14.63 -14.04
CA VAL A 119 -12.30 -13.38 -14.58
C VAL A 119 -12.33 -12.31 -13.49
N TRP A 120 -12.77 -12.65 -12.27
CA TRP A 120 -12.79 -11.75 -11.12
C TRP A 120 -11.39 -11.22 -10.76
N LEU A 121 -10.38 -12.10 -10.66
CA LEU A 121 -9.00 -11.68 -10.39
C LEU A 121 -8.41 -10.79 -11.49
N VAL A 122 -8.59 -11.16 -12.76
CA VAL A 122 -8.06 -10.40 -13.89
C VAL A 122 -8.77 -9.05 -14.01
N ALA A 123 -10.09 -9.01 -13.83
CA ALA A 123 -10.85 -7.77 -13.86
C ALA A 123 -10.40 -6.81 -12.75
N GLY A 124 -10.25 -7.31 -11.52
CA GLY A 124 -9.74 -6.50 -10.42
C GLY A 124 -8.33 -5.96 -10.68
N PHE A 125 -7.44 -6.77 -11.27
CA PHE A 125 -6.09 -6.30 -11.63
C PHE A 125 -6.15 -5.20 -12.69
N LEU A 126 -6.93 -5.40 -13.75
CA LEU A 126 -7.09 -4.42 -14.82
C LEU A 126 -7.75 -3.11 -14.32
N GLN A 127 -8.64 -3.19 -13.33
CA GLN A 127 -9.24 -2.01 -12.69
C GLN A 127 -8.23 -1.19 -11.86
N THR A 128 -7.15 -1.82 -11.37
CA THR A 128 -6.07 -1.10 -10.64
C THR A 128 -5.07 -0.41 -11.57
N THR A 129 -5.18 -0.62 -12.89
CA THR A 129 -4.29 0.05 -13.85
C THR A 129 -4.67 1.51 -14.06
N THR A 130 -3.67 2.37 -14.33
CA THR A 130 -3.89 3.80 -14.64
C THR A 130 -4.32 4.06 -16.09
N LEU A 131 -4.43 3.02 -16.91
CA LEU A 131 -4.81 3.12 -18.32
C LEU A 131 -6.33 3.29 -18.44
N ILE A 132 -6.79 4.53 -18.61
CA ILE A 132 -8.21 4.89 -18.77
C ILE A 132 -8.95 4.01 -19.81
N PRO A 133 -8.39 3.69 -20.99
CA PRO A 133 -9.07 2.83 -21.95
C PRO A 133 -9.32 1.40 -21.43
N VAL A 134 -8.43 0.88 -20.58
CA VAL A 134 -8.52 -0.48 -20.04
C VAL A 134 -9.57 -0.53 -18.93
N THR A 135 -9.55 0.44 -18.02
CA THR A 135 -10.51 0.52 -16.90
C THR A 135 -11.94 0.73 -17.39
N GLN A 136 -12.15 1.55 -18.41
CA GLN A 136 -13.47 1.75 -19.04
C GLN A 136 -14.02 0.48 -19.70
N VAL A 137 -13.16 -0.30 -20.36
CA VAL A 137 -13.57 -1.56 -21.00
C VAL A 137 -13.99 -2.62 -19.97
N VAL A 138 -13.31 -2.67 -18.82
CA VAL A 138 -13.68 -3.60 -17.74
C VAL A 138 -14.96 -3.14 -17.02
N ALA A 139 -15.09 -1.84 -16.74
CA ALA A 139 -16.26 -1.28 -16.06
C ALA A 139 -17.56 -1.38 -16.88
N SER A 140 -17.46 -1.48 -18.21
CA SER A 140 -18.61 -1.62 -19.12
C SER A 140 -19.06 -3.07 -19.34
N SER A 141 -18.32 -4.08 -18.82
CA SER A 141 -18.69 -5.49 -18.96
C SER A 141 -19.83 -5.87 -17.99
N LYS A 142 -20.92 -6.40 -18.54
CA LYS A 142 -22.05 -6.89 -17.73
C LYS A 142 -21.68 -8.15 -16.95
N ILE A 143 -20.81 -8.99 -17.52
CA ILE A 143 -20.35 -10.21 -16.86
C ILE A 143 -19.47 -9.88 -15.66
N VAL A 144 -18.54 -8.95 -15.79
CA VAL A 144 -17.70 -8.51 -14.66
C VAL A 144 -18.58 -7.88 -13.57
N ALA A 145 -19.52 -7.00 -13.95
CA ALA A 145 -20.45 -6.41 -13.00
C ALA A 145 -21.31 -7.45 -12.25
N ALA A 146 -21.78 -8.49 -12.95
CA ALA A 146 -22.52 -9.59 -12.34
C ALA A 146 -21.67 -10.43 -11.38
N LEU A 147 -20.41 -10.70 -11.75
CA LEU A 147 -19.46 -11.42 -10.89
C LEU A 147 -19.12 -10.64 -9.63
N ASP A 148 -18.87 -9.33 -9.75
CA ASP A 148 -18.62 -8.45 -8.61
C ASP A 148 -19.85 -8.34 -7.69
N ALA A 149 -21.06 -8.31 -8.23
CA ALA A 149 -22.30 -8.26 -7.44
C ALA A 149 -22.57 -9.54 -6.62
N ILE A 150 -22.10 -10.69 -7.10
CA ILE A 150 -22.26 -11.99 -6.41
C ILE A 150 -21.08 -12.26 -5.46
N SER A 151 -19.94 -11.60 -5.68
CA SER A 151 -18.76 -11.74 -4.83
C SER A 151 -18.99 -11.10 -3.45
N PRO A 152 -18.55 -11.73 -2.33
CA PRO A 152 -18.60 -11.12 -1.00
C PRO A 152 -17.81 -9.81 -0.89
N VAL A 153 -16.78 -9.65 -1.74
CA VAL A 153 -15.90 -8.48 -1.78
C VAL A 153 -15.63 -8.11 -3.23
N PRO A 154 -15.71 -6.83 -3.64
CA PRO A 154 -15.36 -6.41 -5.00
C PRO A 154 -13.90 -6.76 -5.33
N ALA A 155 -13.62 -7.14 -6.58
CA ALA A 155 -12.27 -7.57 -7.00
C ALA A 155 -11.21 -6.50 -6.74
N SER A 156 -11.52 -5.25 -7.07
CA SER A 156 -10.66 -4.09 -6.82
C SER A 156 -10.38 -3.85 -5.35
N THR A 157 -11.36 -4.09 -4.47
CA THR A 157 -11.17 -3.96 -3.01
C THR A 157 -10.30 -5.09 -2.46
N ALA A 158 -10.48 -6.33 -2.92
CA ALA A 158 -9.67 -7.47 -2.46
C ALA A 158 -8.20 -7.36 -2.92
N LEU A 159 -7.97 -6.97 -4.17
CA LEU A 159 -6.62 -6.72 -4.68
C LEU A 159 -6.01 -5.45 -4.10
N GLY A 160 -6.81 -4.41 -3.89
CA GLY A 160 -6.40 -3.19 -3.17
C GLY A 160 -5.97 -3.49 -1.74
N ALA A 161 -6.68 -4.37 -1.03
CA ALA A 161 -6.29 -4.81 0.32
C ALA A 161 -4.98 -5.62 0.32
N LEU A 162 -4.72 -6.41 -0.72
CA LEU A 162 -3.45 -7.12 -0.89
C LEU A 162 -2.29 -6.16 -1.21
N ASP A 163 -2.50 -5.21 -2.12
CA ASP A 163 -1.54 -4.14 -2.42
C ASP A 163 -1.30 -3.26 -1.19
N ASP A 164 -2.34 -2.89 -0.45
CA ASP A 164 -2.25 -2.18 0.82
C ASP A 164 -1.51 -2.99 1.90
N ALA A 165 -1.69 -4.32 1.95
CA ALA A 165 -0.96 -5.19 2.87
C ALA A 165 0.53 -5.32 2.49
N LEU A 166 0.83 -5.40 1.19
CA LEU A 166 2.20 -5.38 0.67
C LEU A 166 2.88 -4.03 0.90
N ARG A 167 2.15 -2.92 0.76
CA ARG A 167 2.65 -1.55 1.07
C ARG A 167 2.74 -1.29 2.57
N GLN A 168 1.88 -1.89 3.38
CA GLN A 168 1.97 -1.83 4.85
C GLN A 168 3.26 -2.46 5.38
N ALA A 169 3.85 -3.43 4.68
CA ALA A 169 5.15 -3.99 5.05
C ALA A 169 6.23 -2.90 5.13
N GLY A 170 6.15 -1.88 4.25
CA GLY A 170 7.08 -0.75 4.19
C GLY A 170 6.79 0.45 5.11
N LEU A 171 5.65 0.49 5.83
CA LEU A 171 5.34 1.62 6.70
C LEU A 171 5.91 1.42 8.12
N PRO A 172 6.36 2.50 8.80
CA PRO A 172 6.79 2.42 10.20
C PRO A 172 5.62 1.99 11.11
N LYS A 173 5.88 1.06 12.04
CA LYS A 173 4.92 0.71 13.09
C LYS A 173 4.95 1.78 14.18
N VAL A 174 3.81 2.42 14.40
CA VAL A 174 3.66 3.50 15.39
C VAL A 174 3.64 2.97 16.83
N PHE A 175 3.06 1.79 17.04
CA PHE A 175 2.94 1.16 18.36
C PHE A 175 3.59 -0.22 18.36
N GLU A 176 4.47 -0.49 19.33
CA GLU A 176 5.00 -1.84 19.59
C GLU A 176 3.98 -2.71 20.35
N HIS A 177 3.17 -2.09 21.22
CA HIS A 177 2.19 -2.78 22.07
C HIS A 177 0.84 -2.08 22.02
N GLY A 178 -0.21 -2.76 21.53
CA GLY A 178 -1.63 -2.38 21.67
C GLY A 178 -2.00 -0.96 21.22
N GLU A 179 -2.72 -0.84 20.11
CA GLU A 179 -3.22 0.45 19.63
C GLU A 179 -4.55 0.81 20.32
N SER A 180 -4.59 1.95 21.01
CA SER A 180 -5.83 2.49 21.63
C SER A 180 -6.30 3.73 20.87
N ILE A 181 -7.42 3.58 20.16
CA ILE A 181 -7.96 4.63 19.29
C ILE A 181 -9.14 5.32 19.97
N ALA A 182 -8.94 6.58 20.35
CA ALA A 182 -10.02 7.40 20.90
C ALA A 182 -11.10 7.67 19.85
N SER A 183 -12.38 7.63 20.26
CA SER A 183 -13.50 7.97 19.38
C SER A 183 -13.50 9.48 19.07
N ALA A 184 -13.82 9.84 17.83
CA ALA A 184 -14.05 11.21 17.41
C ALA A 184 -15.15 11.23 16.34
N ALA A 185 -15.87 12.36 16.20
CA ALA A 185 -16.83 12.54 15.12
C ALA A 185 -16.16 12.42 13.74
N PRO A 186 -16.88 12.05 12.67
CA PRO A 186 -16.35 12.09 11.32
C PRO A 186 -15.78 13.47 10.96
N PRO A 187 -14.75 13.55 10.10
CA PRO A 187 -14.27 14.80 9.54
C PRO A 187 -15.37 15.53 8.77
N ASP A 188 -15.31 16.86 8.75
CA ASP A 188 -16.12 17.66 7.84
C ASP A 188 -15.56 17.46 6.41
N PRO A 189 -16.37 17.10 5.41
CA PRO A 189 -15.88 16.89 4.05
C PRO A 189 -15.42 18.18 3.35
N SER A 190 -15.79 19.35 3.87
CA SER A 190 -15.41 20.64 3.28
C SER A 190 -13.94 20.99 3.54
N ILE A 191 -13.26 21.46 2.49
CA ILE A 191 -11.90 21.98 2.60
C ILE A 191 -11.97 23.51 2.74
N PRO A 192 -11.44 24.09 3.83
CA PRO A 192 -11.40 25.54 3.99
C PRO A 192 -10.58 26.22 2.89
N ALA A 193 -11.04 27.39 2.42
CA ALA A 193 -10.37 28.13 1.35
C ALA A 193 -8.91 28.50 1.69
N ALA A 194 -8.62 28.75 2.97
CA ALA A 194 -7.28 29.04 3.43
C ALA A 194 -6.32 27.83 3.24
N VAL A 195 -6.82 26.61 3.46
CA VAL A 195 -6.06 25.37 3.19
C VAL A 195 -5.83 25.18 1.69
N SER A 196 -6.84 25.46 0.86
CA SER A 196 -6.68 25.42 -0.60
C SER A 196 -5.65 26.44 -1.10
N ALA A 197 -5.58 27.63 -0.49
CA ALA A 197 -4.55 28.62 -0.80
C ALA A 197 -3.13 28.16 -0.37
N ALA A 198 -3.03 27.41 0.73
CA ALA A 198 -1.78 26.82 1.21
C ALA A 198 -1.27 25.65 0.36
N ALA A 199 -2.10 25.06 -0.51
CA ALA A 199 -1.73 23.92 -1.35
C ALA A 199 -0.47 24.14 -2.19
N SER A 200 -0.16 25.39 -2.56
CA SER A 200 1.04 25.70 -3.34
C SER A 200 2.34 25.42 -2.61
N GLY A 201 2.34 25.42 -1.28
CA GLY A 201 3.51 25.13 -0.44
C GLY A 201 3.78 23.64 -0.22
N VAL A 202 2.93 22.76 -0.75
CA VAL A 202 3.09 21.31 -0.66
C VAL A 202 3.80 20.78 -1.92
N VAL A 203 4.76 19.89 -1.71
CA VAL A 203 5.65 19.38 -2.75
C VAL A 203 5.70 17.85 -2.74
N ARG A 204 5.95 17.25 -3.90
CA ARG A 204 6.23 15.81 -4.01
C ARG A 204 7.71 15.60 -3.79
N VAL A 205 8.07 14.60 -3.00
CA VAL A 205 9.47 14.19 -2.76
C VAL A 205 9.69 12.86 -3.48
N LEU A 206 10.73 12.81 -4.30
CA LEU A 206 11.14 11.66 -5.08
C LEU A 206 12.53 11.25 -4.62
N ALA A 207 12.68 10.04 -4.10
CA ALA A 207 13.94 9.48 -3.64
C ALA A 207 14.30 8.26 -4.49
N ASN A 208 15.48 8.28 -5.09
CA ASN A 208 16.00 7.15 -5.84
C ASN A 208 16.91 6.32 -4.94
N GLU A 209 16.62 5.04 -4.79
CA GLU A 209 17.36 4.13 -3.90
C GLU A 209 17.80 2.85 -4.64
N PRO A 210 18.71 2.92 -5.62
CA PRO A 210 19.12 1.74 -6.40
C PRO A 210 19.65 0.60 -5.53
N ALA A 211 20.29 0.92 -4.40
CA ALA A 211 20.79 -0.05 -3.43
C ALA A 211 19.68 -0.73 -2.60
N CYS A 212 18.54 -0.07 -2.43
CA CYS A 212 17.38 -0.59 -1.70
C CYS A 212 16.41 -1.35 -2.62
N GLY A 213 16.56 -1.21 -3.94
CA GLY A 213 15.84 -1.98 -4.96
C GLY A 213 14.51 -1.37 -5.39
N THR A 214 14.15 -0.20 -4.88
CA THR A 214 12.92 0.54 -5.19
C THR A 214 13.20 2.04 -5.20
N ALA A 215 12.37 2.82 -5.90
CA ALA A 215 12.29 4.26 -5.65
C ALA A 215 11.28 4.49 -4.52
N SER A 216 11.51 5.51 -3.69
CA SER A 216 10.60 5.95 -2.65
C SER A 216 10.00 7.30 -3.02
N GLU A 217 8.75 7.48 -2.63
CA GLU A 217 7.97 8.65 -2.96
C GLU A 217 7.14 9.08 -1.75
N GLY A 218 7.08 10.39 -1.56
CA GLY A 218 6.34 10.97 -0.46
C GLY A 218 5.95 12.41 -0.74
N SER A 219 5.51 13.05 0.33
CA SER A 219 5.13 14.44 0.35
C SER A 219 6.11 15.24 1.19
N GLY A 220 6.12 16.54 0.97
CA GLY A 220 6.83 17.49 1.79
C GLY A 220 6.17 18.85 1.73
N TRP A 221 6.70 19.79 2.48
CA TRP A 221 6.21 21.16 2.48
C TRP A 221 7.32 22.17 2.72
N VAL A 222 7.16 23.36 2.16
CA VAL A 222 8.17 24.42 2.25
C VAL A 222 8.10 25.10 3.62
N LEU A 223 9.18 24.95 4.39
CA LEU A 223 9.32 25.53 5.74
C LEU A 223 9.77 27.00 5.68
N ALA A 224 10.85 27.27 4.95
CA ALA A 224 11.44 28.60 4.82
C ALA A 224 12.41 28.62 3.63
N GLY A 225 12.35 29.67 2.78
CA GLY A 225 13.20 29.77 1.60
C GLY A 225 13.05 28.53 0.70
N ASP A 226 14.15 27.81 0.48
CA ASP A 226 14.26 26.57 -0.27
C ASP A 226 14.32 25.31 0.62
N ARG A 227 13.96 25.44 1.90
CA ARG A 227 13.94 24.32 2.86
C ARG A 227 12.60 23.60 2.82
N VAL A 228 12.65 22.30 2.59
CA VAL A 228 11.49 21.41 2.53
C VAL A 228 11.56 20.40 3.66
N VAL A 229 10.46 20.24 4.39
CA VAL A 229 10.31 19.22 5.42
C VAL A 229 9.63 17.99 4.82
N THR A 230 10.10 16.80 5.19
CA THR A 230 9.49 15.51 4.84
C THR A 230 9.79 14.49 5.96
N ASN A 231 9.36 13.24 5.79
CA ASN A 231 9.75 12.17 6.72
C ASN A 231 11.13 11.61 6.38
N ALA A 232 11.84 11.13 7.40
CA ALA A 232 13.14 10.50 7.20
C ALA A 232 13.03 9.20 6.40
N HIS A 233 12.00 8.39 6.62
CA HIS A 233 11.79 7.15 5.87
C HIS A 233 11.55 7.38 4.37
N VAL A 234 11.07 8.56 3.96
CA VAL A 234 10.85 8.89 2.54
C VAL A 234 12.19 9.01 1.79
N VAL A 235 13.28 9.36 2.48
CA VAL A 235 14.58 9.63 1.88
C VAL A 235 15.69 8.69 2.37
N ALA A 236 15.34 7.69 3.20
CA ALA A 236 16.30 6.83 3.86
C ALA A 236 17.03 5.90 2.86
N GLY A 237 18.36 5.92 2.88
CA GLY A 237 19.20 5.16 1.94
C GLY A 237 19.17 5.69 0.49
N ALA A 238 18.55 6.84 0.23
CA ALA A 238 18.50 7.44 -1.09
C ALA A 238 19.88 7.89 -1.57
N SER A 239 20.20 7.57 -2.82
CA SER A 239 21.42 8.05 -3.49
C SER A 239 21.21 9.42 -4.14
N SER A 240 19.97 9.76 -4.48
CA SER A 240 19.58 11.09 -4.95
C SER A 240 18.15 11.40 -4.56
N VAL A 241 17.90 12.65 -4.17
CA VAL A 241 16.55 13.15 -3.84
C VAL A 241 16.21 14.30 -4.78
N ALA A 242 14.96 14.36 -5.21
CA ALA A 242 14.42 15.45 -6.00
C ALA A 242 13.03 15.87 -5.47
N VAL A 243 12.67 17.13 -5.69
CA VAL A 243 11.43 17.73 -5.22
C VAL A 243 10.67 18.34 -6.39
N GLN A 244 9.38 18.06 -6.48
CA GLN A 244 8.51 18.57 -7.53
C GLN A 244 7.41 19.45 -6.92
N ALA A 245 7.42 20.74 -7.25
CA ALA A 245 6.44 21.70 -6.74
C ALA A 245 5.03 21.34 -7.24
N ARG A 246 4.05 21.25 -6.32
CA ARG A 246 2.65 20.87 -6.63
C ARG A 246 2.49 19.52 -7.35
N GLY A 247 3.54 18.68 -7.36
CA GLY A 247 3.56 17.39 -8.04
C GLY A 247 3.42 17.47 -9.57
N VAL A 248 3.80 18.61 -10.18
CA VAL A 248 3.80 18.82 -11.63
C VAL A 248 5.10 19.48 -12.10
N GLY A 249 5.48 19.26 -13.37
CA GLY A 249 6.64 19.91 -14.00
C GLY A 249 7.97 19.25 -13.65
N SER A 250 9.08 19.98 -13.82
CA SER A 250 10.43 19.44 -13.57
C SER A 250 10.69 19.26 -12.08
N ALA A 251 11.26 18.11 -11.71
CA ALA A 251 11.78 17.90 -10.36
C ALA A 251 13.12 18.62 -10.20
N LEU A 252 13.29 19.29 -9.06
CA LEU A 252 14.51 19.99 -8.68
C LEU A 252 15.38 19.08 -7.80
N PRO A 253 16.69 18.98 -8.03
CA PRO A 253 17.57 18.21 -7.17
C PRO A 253 17.57 18.80 -5.76
N ALA A 254 17.61 17.92 -4.76
CA ALA A 254 17.56 18.29 -3.35
C ALA A 254 18.74 17.67 -2.59
N GLN A 255 19.23 18.40 -1.59
CA GLN A 255 20.28 17.95 -0.67
C GLN A 255 19.68 17.78 0.72
N LEU A 256 20.00 16.67 1.36
CA LEU A 256 19.56 16.41 2.72
C LEU A 256 20.43 17.21 3.70
N VAL A 257 19.84 18.10 4.50
CA VAL A 257 20.57 18.97 5.45
C VAL A 257 20.28 18.65 6.92
N ALA A 258 19.18 17.97 7.20
CA ALA A 258 18.89 17.39 8.51
C ALA A 258 18.18 16.05 8.32
N PHE A 259 18.52 15.06 9.15
CA PHE A 259 17.95 13.72 9.09
C PHE A 259 17.91 13.13 10.50
N ASP A 260 16.71 12.89 11.02
CA ASP A 260 16.48 12.26 12.32
C ASP A 260 15.64 10.97 12.13
N PRO A 261 16.28 9.79 12.14
CA PRO A 261 15.59 8.51 11.99
C PRO A 261 14.77 8.12 13.23
N GLU A 262 15.06 8.71 14.39
CA GLU A 262 14.31 8.46 15.61
C GLU A 262 13.00 9.22 15.60
N ARG A 263 12.97 10.45 15.08
CA ARG A 263 11.74 11.25 14.93
C ARG A 263 11.00 11.02 13.64
N ASP A 264 11.63 10.37 12.68
CA ASP A 264 11.14 10.20 11.32
C ASP A 264 10.95 11.54 10.59
N VAL A 265 11.92 12.45 10.70
CA VAL A 265 11.87 13.77 10.06
C VAL A 265 13.17 14.04 9.31
N ALA A 266 13.03 14.62 8.12
CA ALA A 266 14.13 15.10 7.31
C ALA A 266 13.87 16.53 6.82
N VAL A 267 14.94 17.29 6.63
CA VAL A 267 14.92 18.60 5.99
C VAL A 267 15.81 18.57 4.76
N LEU A 268 15.26 19.00 3.64
CA LEU A 268 15.91 19.09 2.35
C LEU A 268 16.17 20.57 2.02
N GLU A 269 17.33 20.86 1.44
CA GLU A 269 17.64 22.08 0.71
C GLU A 269 17.38 21.84 -0.77
N VAL A 270 16.58 22.69 -1.41
CA VAL A 270 16.13 22.53 -2.80
C VAL A 270 16.49 23.77 -3.62
N PRO A 271 17.75 23.93 -4.06
CA PRO A 271 18.17 25.13 -4.76
C PRO A 271 17.30 25.43 -5.97
N GLY A 272 16.82 26.68 -6.06
CA GLY A 272 15.93 27.13 -7.15
C GLY A 272 14.43 26.86 -6.91
N LEU A 273 14.05 26.34 -5.74
CA LEU A 273 12.64 26.20 -5.36
C LEU A 273 12.02 27.58 -5.08
N ASN A 274 11.22 28.08 -6.02
CA ASN A 274 10.52 29.36 -5.88
C ASN A 274 9.05 29.14 -5.45
N VAL A 275 8.86 28.69 -4.21
CA VAL A 275 7.55 28.41 -3.63
C VAL A 275 7.44 29.14 -2.29
N ALA A 276 6.29 29.77 -2.04
CA ALA A 276 6.06 30.48 -0.79
C ALA A 276 6.06 29.49 0.41
N PRO A 277 6.81 29.80 1.49
CA PRO A 277 6.80 28.98 2.70
C PRO A 277 5.43 28.95 3.38
N LEU A 278 5.17 27.85 4.06
CA LEU A 278 3.95 27.67 4.84
C LEU A 278 4.15 28.15 6.27
N LYS A 279 3.09 28.77 6.81
CA LYS A 279 3.09 29.26 8.19
C LYS A 279 2.85 28.10 9.14
N LEU A 280 3.51 28.13 10.29
CA LEU A 280 3.28 27.20 11.38
C LEU A 280 2.09 27.65 12.23
N GLY A 281 1.27 26.71 12.66
CA GLY A 281 0.09 26.92 13.49
C GLY A 281 0.31 26.53 14.95
N ALA A 282 -0.73 26.69 15.76
CA ALA A 282 -0.75 26.25 17.16
C ALA A 282 -1.17 24.78 17.28
N PRO A 283 -0.84 24.09 18.39
CA PRO A 283 -1.32 22.73 18.63
C PRO A 283 -2.85 22.63 18.59
N LEU A 284 -3.36 21.52 18.05
CA LEU A 284 -4.80 21.30 17.92
C LEU A 284 -5.36 20.47 19.10
N PRO A 285 -6.49 20.88 19.70
CA PRO A 285 -7.16 20.07 20.71
C PRO A 285 -7.91 18.88 20.08
N ALA A 286 -8.27 17.91 20.91
CA ALA A 286 -9.18 16.83 20.51
C ALA A 286 -10.49 17.38 19.94
N GLY A 287 -10.98 16.76 18.87
CA GLY A 287 -12.15 17.18 18.13
C GLY A 287 -11.91 18.27 17.09
N ALA A 288 -10.73 18.89 17.04
CA ALA A 288 -10.42 19.92 16.04
C ALA A 288 -10.43 19.36 14.61
N SER A 289 -10.91 20.17 13.66
CA SER A 289 -10.82 19.87 12.24
C SER A 289 -9.42 20.14 11.73
N ALA A 290 -8.92 19.25 10.88
CA ALA A 290 -7.62 19.34 10.24
C ALA A 290 -7.69 18.81 8.80
N VAL A 291 -6.65 19.06 8.00
CA VAL A 291 -6.56 18.53 6.63
C VAL A 291 -5.16 17.97 6.40
N ALA A 292 -5.05 16.68 6.08
CA ALA A 292 -3.81 16.09 5.61
C ALA A 292 -3.67 16.33 4.10
N ALA A 293 -2.52 16.80 3.64
CA ALA A 293 -2.29 17.08 2.23
C ALA A 293 -1.04 16.37 1.71
N GLY A 294 -1.10 15.88 0.47
CA GLY A 294 0.02 15.14 -0.12
C GLY A 294 -0.26 14.50 -1.48
N PHE A 295 0.62 13.58 -1.87
CA PHE A 295 0.66 12.91 -3.17
C PHE A 295 0.58 11.38 -3.00
N PRO A 296 -0.60 10.83 -2.70
CA PRO A 296 -0.73 9.42 -2.39
C PRO A 296 -0.49 8.54 -3.63
N GLY A 297 0.38 7.52 -3.49
CA GLY A 297 0.66 6.50 -4.52
C GLY A 297 1.13 7.05 -5.87
N ASP A 298 2.06 8.01 -5.85
CA ASP A 298 2.47 8.84 -7.00
C ASP A 298 1.32 9.62 -7.69
N GLY A 299 0.15 9.66 -7.08
CA GLY A 299 -1.04 10.25 -7.66
C GLY A 299 -1.01 11.78 -7.75
N PRO A 300 -2.12 12.39 -8.21
CA PRO A 300 -2.30 13.83 -8.15
C PRO A 300 -2.31 14.33 -6.70
N TYR A 301 -2.10 15.63 -6.52
CA TYR A 301 -2.24 16.28 -5.21
C TYR A 301 -3.63 16.01 -4.61
N THR A 302 -3.66 15.66 -3.33
CA THR A 302 -4.89 15.40 -2.58
C THR A 302 -4.93 16.18 -1.27
N MET A 303 -6.15 16.50 -0.84
CA MET A 303 -6.46 17.04 0.47
C MET A 303 -7.49 16.12 1.12
N SER A 304 -7.08 15.48 2.23
CA SER A 304 -7.91 14.56 3.01
C SER A 304 -8.37 15.26 4.30
N PRO A 305 -9.67 15.52 4.45
CA PRO A 305 -10.19 16.02 5.72
C PRO A 305 -9.93 15.03 6.86
N ALA A 306 -9.57 15.57 8.01
CA ALA A 306 -9.26 14.82 9.22
C ALA A 306 -9.89 15.49 10.45
N ARG A 307 -10.05 14.72 11.53
CA ARG A 307 -10.41 15.23 12.85
C ARG A 307 -9.42 14.71 13.88
N VAL A 308 -8.90 15.59 14.71
CA VAL A 308 -8.01 15.19 15.81
C VAL A 308 -8.80 14.35 16.80
N ARG A 309 -8.35 13.11 17.06
CA ARG A 309 -8.91 12.24 18.10
C ARG A 309 -8.32 12.61 19.44
N GLN A 310 -7.00 12.65 19.52
CA GLN A 310 -6.23 13.00 20.71
C GLN A 310 -4.77 13.28 20.33
N THR A 311 -4.05 13.95 21.22
CA THR A 311 -2.58 14.01 21.23
C THR A 311 -2.09 12.99 22.25
N LEU A 312 -1.09 12.20 21.88
CA LEU A 312 -0.54 11.17 22.77
C LEU A 312 0.95 10.92 22.49
N ASP A 313 1.64 10.35 23.48
CA ASP A 313 2.98 9.82 23.31
C ASP A 313 2.90 8.36 22.82
N ALA A 314 3.33 8.14 21.58
CA ALA A 314 3.34 6.82 20.96
C ALA A 314 4.73 6.18 21.08
N THR A 315 4.79 5.02 21.73
CA THR A 315 6.01 4.22 21.82
C THR A 315 6.03 3.15 20.72
N GLY A 316 6.95 3.31 19.80
CA GLY A 316 7.16 2.46 18.63
C GLY A 316 8.64 2.21 18.39
N THR A 317 8.98 1.82 17.16
CA THR A 317 10.37 1.72 16.70
C THR A 317 10.79 2.94 15.87
N ASP A 318 12.10 3.18 15.78
CA ASP A 318 12.69 4.09 14.79
C ASP A 318 12.46 3.56 13.35
N ILE A 319 12.77 4.38 12.33
CA ILE A 319 12.53 3.98 10.92
C ILE A 319 13.34 2.71 10.52
N TYR A 320 14.36 2.35 11.28
CA TYR A 320 15.20 1.17 11.03
C TYR A 320 14.83 -0.05 11.87
N ARG A 321 13.79 0.03 12.70
CA ARG A 321 13.38 -1.03 13.63
C ARG A 321 14.55 -1.52 14.51
N SER A 322 15.46 -0.60 14.84
CA SER A 322 16.70 -0.86 15.56
C SER A 322 16.59 -0.54 17.05
N ARG A 323 15.70 0.38 17.41
CA ARG A 323 15.47 0.78 18.80
C ARG A 323 14.05 1.29 19.02
N THR A 324 13.61 1.20 20.27
CA THR A 324 12.36 1.79 20.73
C THR A 324 12.52 3.30 20.90
N VAL A 325 11.51 4.04 20.45
CA VAL A 325 11.42 5.51 20.55
C VAL A 325 10.01 5.89 20.96
N THR A 326 9.87 7.04 21.61
CA THR A 326 8.58 7.62 21.98
C THR A 326 8.46 8.98 21.31
N ARG A 327 7.33 9.22 20.65
CA ARG A 327 7.08 10.43 19.86
C ARG A 327 5.73 11.02 20.23
N GLU A 328 5.66 12.33 20.37
CA GLU A 328 4.37 13.02 20.52
C GLU A 328 3.66 13.10 19.16
N ILE A 329 2.45 12.55 19.08
CA ILE A 329 1.69 12.47 17.83
C ILE A 329 0.24 12.92 18.01
N TYR A 330 -0.35 13.39 16.92
CA TYR A 330 -1.79 13.40 16.74
C TYR A 330 -2.26 12.05 16.24
N SER A 331 -3.25 11.48 16.92
CA SER A 331 -4.14 10.47 16.34
C SER A 331 -5.27 11.19 15.61
N LEU A 332 -5.51 10.83 14.36
CA LEU A 332 -6.47 11.49 13.48
C LEU A 332 -7.52 10.48 13.03
N ARG A 333 -8.79 10.89 13.03
CA ARG A 333 -9.83 10.22 12.24
C ARG A 333 -9.79 10.81 10.84
N GLY A 334 -9.53 9.97 9.83
CA GLY A 334 -9.40 10.39 8.44
C GLY A 334 -8.52 9.43 7.65
N VAL A 335 -8.62 9.48 6.32
CA VAL A 335 -7.91 8.54 5.44
C VAL A 335 -6.53 9.08 5.12
N VAL A 336 -5.50 8.41 5.65
CA VAL A 336 -4.08 8.62 5.31
C VAL A 336 -3.61 7.46 4.46
N ARG A 337 -2.97 7.77 3.32
CA ARG A 337 -2.49 6.77 2.35
C ARG A 337 -0.97 6.86 2.18
N PRO A 338 -0.30 5.77 1.76
CA PRO A 338 1.09 5.84 1.33
C PRO A 338 1.30 6.96 0.31
N GLY A 339 2.38 7.73 0.44
CA GLY A 339 2.64 8.95 -0.32
C GLY A 339 2.19 10.25 0.37
N ASN A 340 1.27 10.20 1.34
CA ASN A 340 1.00 11.35 2.22
C ASN A 340 2.12 11.59 3.25
N SER A 341 2.96 10.59 3.51
CA SER A 341 4.10 10.68 4.44
C SER A 341 4.99 11.88 4.10
N GLY A 342 5.29 12.69 5.11
CA GLY A 342 6.07 13.91 5.04
C GLY A 342 5.23 15.15 4.69
N GLY A 343 3.98 14.95 4.27
CA GLY A 343 3.04 16.02 3.98
C GLY A 343 2.57 16.76 5.24
N PRO A 344 2.12 18.01 5.10
CA PRO A 344 1.63 18.79 6.22
C PRO A 344 0.25 18.32 6.68
N LEU A 345 0.03 18.39 7.99
CA LEU A 345 -1.29 18.47 8.58
C LEU A 345 -1.64 19.95 8.77
N PHE A 346 -2.71 20.43 8.14
CA PHE A 346 -3.16 21.82 8.25
C PHE A 346 -4.26 22.00 9.29
N ASP A 347 -4.26 23.15 9.97
CA ASP A 347 -5.44 23.70 10.64
C ASP A 347 -6.42 24.30 9.61
N THR A 348 -7.58 24.78 10.08
CA THR A 348 -8.59 25.40 9.21
C THR A 348 -8.15 26.74 8.60
N ASN A 349 -7.06 27.34 9.07
CA ASN A 349 -6.48 28.58 8.56
C ASN A 349 -5.37 28.34 7.53
N GLY A 350 -5.08 27.08 7.18
CA GLY A 350 -4.01 26.73 6.25
C GLY A 350 -2.62 26.81 6.88
N HIS A 351 -2.50 26.81 8.21
CA HIS A 351 -1.22 26.72 8.91
C HIS A 351 -0.85 25.26 9.18
N VAL A 352 0.42 24.92 9.04
CA VAL A 352 0.94 23.59 9.33
C VAL A 352 0.97 23.39 10.84
N VAL A 353 0.35 22.32 11.34
CA VAL A 353 0.30 21.95 12.76
C VAL A 353 0.99 20.62 13.07
N GLY A 354 1.43 19.90 12.03
CA GLY A 354 2.15 18.64 12.17
C GLY A 354 2.59 18.04 10.84
N VAL A 355 3.27 16.90 10.90
CA VAL A 355 3.79 16.17 9.73
C VAL A 355 3.18 14.77 9.69
N VAL A 356 2.40 14.47 8.65
CA VAL A 356 1.79 13.15 8.45
C VAL A 356 2.90 12.12 8.26
N PHE A 357 2.89 11.02 9.01
CA PHE A 357 3.99 10.03 8.94
C PHE A 357 3.53 8.58 8.87
N ALA A 358 2.33 8.27 9.35
CA ALA A 358 1.85 6.90 9.38
C ALA A 358 0.33 6.81 9.34
N ARG A 359 -0.16 5.58 9.18
CA ARG A 359 -1.57 5.20 9.36
C ARG A 359 -1.66 4.00 10.29
N SER A 360 -2.84 3.78 10.86
CA SER A 360 -3.10 2.58 11.63
C SER A 360 -3.07 1.32 10.75
N THR A 361 -2.56 0.23 11.32
CA THR A 361 -2.59 -1.11 10.74
C THR A 361 -3.84 -1.89 11.14
N THR A 362 -4.61 -1.39 12.12
CA THR A 362 -5.82 -2.05 12.64
C THR A 362 -7.12 -1.30 12.34
N ASP A 363 -7.03 0.00 12.03
CA ASP A 363 -8.17 0.87 11.66
C ASP A 363 -7.87 1.68 10.39
N GLY A 364 -8.58 1.39 9.30
CA GLY A 364 -8.41 2.08 8.02
C GLY A 364 -8.76 3.57 8.03
N ASP A 365 -9.53 4.02 9.02
CA ASP A 365 -9.95 5.42 9.19
C ASP A 365 -9.07 6.19 10.19
N THR A 366 -7.90 5.65 10.55
CA THR A 366 -6.99 6.30 11.49
C THR A 366 -5.62 6.59 10.88
N GLY A 367 -5.25 7.86 10.96
CA GLY A 367 -3.96 8.41 10.53
C GLY A 367 -3.16 8.99 11.68
N TYR A 368 -1.85 9.16 11.48
CA TYR A 368 -0.94 9.70 12.47
C TYR A 368 -0.07 10.81 11.89
N ALA A 369 0.07 11.90 12.67
CA ALA A 369 0.94 13.01 12.36
C ALA A 369 1.81 13.37 13.57
N LEU A 370 3.10 13.61 13.35
CA LEU A 370 4.01 14.15 14.37
C LEU A 370 3.57 15.58 14.70
N THR A 371 3.56 15.95 15.98
CA THR A 371 3.24 17.32 16.37
C THR A 371 4.38 18.27 15.98
N LEU A 372 4.10 19.58 15.89
CA LEU A 372 5.18 20.56 15.71
C LEU A 372 6.20 20.53 16.85
N ALA A 373 5.77 20.23 18.08
CA ALA A 373 6.67 20.11 19.23
C ALA A 373 7.65 18.95 19.05
N GLU A 374 7.18 17.79 18.57
CA GLU A 374 8.02 16.63 18.29
C GLU A 374 9.08 16.93 17.22
N VAL A 375 8.69 17.60 16.13
CA VAL A 375 9.60 17.83 14.98
C VAL A 375 10.52 19.05 15.15
N GLN A 376 10.20 19.97 16.08
CA GLN A 376 10.92 21.23 16.30
C GLN A 376 12.45 21.08 16.43
N PRO A 377 13.01 20.08 17.14
CA PRO A 377 14.46 19.90 17.25
C PRO A 377 15.15 19.65 15.90
N VAL A 378 14.43 19.05 14.94
CA VAL A 378 14.93 18.79 13.58
C VAL A 378 14.75 20.03 12.71
N LEU A 379 13.61 20.71 12.81
CA LEU A 379 13.36 21.95 12.07
C LEU A 379 14.36 23.07 12.44
N ALA A 380 14.82 23.12 13.69
CA ALA A 380 15.84 24.07 14.13
C ALA A 380 17.19 23.90 13.40
N GLN A 381 17.45 22.73 12.80
CA GLN A 381 18.65 22.45 12.01
C GLN A 381 18.52 22.89 10.55
N ALA A 382 17.35 23.38 10.12
CA ALA A 382 17.12 23.81 8.73
C ALA A 382 18.04 24.94 8.25
N GLY A 383 18.66 25.70 9.18
CA GLY A 383 19.66 26.71 8.85
C GLY A 383 21.02 26.15 8.41
N SER A 384 21.25 24.83 8.55
CA SER A 384 22.44 24.16 8.04
C SER A 384 22.43 24.12 6.51
N SER A 385 23.62 24.26 5.91
CA SER A 385 23.87 24.00 4.49
C SER A 385 24.86 22.83 4.30
N THR A 386 25.19 22.10 5.38
CA THR A 386 26.08 20.94 5.30
C THR A 386 25.24 19.71 4.97
N PRO A 387 25.53 19.01 3.85
CA PRO A 387 24.82 17.78 3.52
C PRO A 387 25.04 16.71 4.59
N VAL A 388 23.98 15.98 4.92
CA VAL A 388 24.02 14.84 5.83
C VAL A 388 23.65 13.56 5.08
N SER A 389 24.09 12.42 5.63
CA SER A 389 23.78 11.10 5.05
C SER A 389 22.32 10.73 5.27
N SER A 390 21.71 10.11 4.25
CA SER A 390 20.38 9.48 4.31
C SER A 390 20.38 8.13 5.06
N GLY A 391 21.53 7.70 5.58
CA GLY A 391 21.65 6.45 6.33
C GLY A 391 21.58 5.21 5.45
N ARG A 392 20.83 4.20 5.89
CA ARG A 392 20.70 2.89 5.22
C ARG A 392 19.27 2.68 4.73
N CYS A 393 19.05 1.64 3.92
CA CYS A 393 17.69 1.24 3.54
C CYS A 393 16.86 0.87 4.79
N THR A 394 15.60 1.29 4.82
CA THR A 394 14.64 0.79 5.81
C THR A 394 14.35 -0.68 5.53
N SER A 395 14.26 -1.51 6.58
CA SER A 395 13.78 -2.88 6.44
C SER A 395 12.27 -2.84 6.19
N GLY A 396 11.86 -3.21 4.97
CA GLY A 396 10.45 -3.39 4.62
C GLY A 396 9.79 -4.58 5.31
#